data_AF-A0A1H5WDF9-F1
#
_entry.id   AF-A0A1H5WDF9-F1
#
_cell.length_a   1.000
_cell.length_b   1.000
_cell.length_c   1.000
_cell.angle_alpha   90.00
_cell.angle_beta   90.00
_cell.angle_gamma   90.00
#
_symmetry.space_group_name_H-M   'P 1'
#
loop_
_entity.id
_entity.type
_entity.pdbx_description
1 polymer ?
#
loop_
_entity_poly.entity_id
_entity_poly.type
_entity_poly.pdbx_seq_one_letter_code
_entity_poly.pdbx_strand_id
1 'polypeptide(L)'
;MSSKIKSIVLVDQHLDRNSDWLEKVDFQKSDFVLLDPVSLFSELDWTWYEEDVRVINKIYSRLFEEVVMNNKKLVCFWPLAQQLGEEWSNLSSLCKANSYELELYKSNSIEDSTYGFNLEILNSWKSFIHFLIESLFEDIRLNEQFDEIATLKSEQETIILFKLVQDGTIRYSYASDSDFLELIPSPVDYSGKDDLQIESFASFNEMLKKLLKESDLSLFESRFVDGSLEKAYFSILSREFKTKNLIENWLMTYSMN
;
A
#
# COMPACT_ATOMS: atom_id res chain seq x y z
N MET A 1 7.30 -8.27 -13.40
CA MET A 1 6.83 -9.29 -12.44
C MET A 1 5.48 -9.79 -12.90
N SER A 2 5.21 -11.10 -12.76
CA SER A 2 3.93 -11.72 -13.15
C SER A 2 2.80 -11.03 -12.40
N SER A 3 1.90 -10.37 -13.14
CA SER A 3 0.67 -9.80 -12.62
C SER A 3 -0.25 -10.96 -12.23
N LYS A 4 -0.05 -11.53 -11.03
CA LYS A 4 -1.12 -12.29 -10.39
C LYS A 4 -2.24 -11.29 -10.14
N ILE A 5 -3.39 -11.53 -10.76
CA ILE A 5 -4.59 -10.71 -10.59
C ILE A 5 -4.89 -10.65 -9.10
N LYS A 6 -4.85 -9.44 -8.53
CA LYS A 6 -5.21 -9.20 -7.14
C LYS A 6 -6.73 -9.34 -7.02
N SER A 7 -7.20 -10.31 -6.23
CA SER A 7 -8.64 -10.53 -6.09
C SER A 7 -9.06 -10.76 -4.65
N ILE A 8 -10.25 -10.24 -4.33
CA ILE A 8 -10.97 -10.47 -3.08
C ILE A 8 -12.14 -11.39 -3.42
N VAL A 9 -12.28 -12.46 -2.65
CA VAL A 9 -13.30 -13.48 -2.88
C VAL A 9 -14.32 -13.43 -1.76
N LEU A 10 -15.58 -13.21 -2.12
CA LEU A 10 -16.71 -13.26 -1.21
C LEU A 10 -17.44 -14.59 -1.37
N VAL A 11 -17.69 -15.25 -0.24
CA VAL A 11 -18.31 -16.59 -0.20
C VAL A 11 -19.53 -16.58 0.70
N ASP A 12 -20.66 -17.01 0.14
CA ASP A 12 -21.95 -17.10 0.83
C ASP A 12 -22.14 -18.46 1.52
N GLN A 13 -21.14 -18.88 2.30
CA GLN A 13 -21.15 -20.14 3.05
C GLN A 13 -20.09 -20.12 4.15
N HIS A 14 -20.43 -20.65 5.34
CA HIS A 14 -19.44 -21.01 6.35
C HIS A 14 -18.56 -22.16 5.88
N LEU A 15 -17.29 -22.16 6.26
CA LEU A 15 -16.43 -23.32 6.04
C LEU A 15 -16.72 -24.40 7.08
N ASP A 16 -17.59 -25.33 6.72
CA ASP A 16 -17.24 -26.72 6.96
C ASP A 16 -16.32 -27.19 5.83
N ARG A 17 -15.32 -28.01 6.18
CA ARG A 17 -14.18 -28.42 5.36
C ARG A 17 -14.49 -29.09 4.00
N ASN A 18 -15.77 -29.22 3.63
CA ASN A 18 -16.27 -29.84 2.40
C ASN A 18 -17.18 -28.88 1.62
N SER A 19 -16.72 -27.66 1.38
CA SER A 19 -17.53 -26.66 0.70
C SER A 19 -17.18 -26.59 -0.79
N ASP A 20 -18.16 -26.84 -1.66
CA ASP A 20 -18.04 -26.96 -3.13
C ASP A 20 -17.37 -25.78 -3.83
N TRP A 21 -17.26 -24.61 -3.17
CA TRP A 21 -16.56 -23.44 -3.70
C TRP A 21 -15.03 -23.60 -3.61
N LEU A 22 -14.50 -24.34 -2.63
CA LEU A 22 -13.06 -24.63 -2.50
C LEU A 22 -12.52 -25.46 -3.67
N GLU A 23 -13.37 -26.25 -4.32
CA GLU A 23 -13.00 -26.99 -5.55
C GLU A 23 -13.14 -26.13 -6.81
N LYS A 24 -14.02 -25.12 -6.79
CA LYS A 24 -14.24 -24.19 -7.92
C LYS A 24 -13.18 -23.09 -8.00
N VAL A 25 -12.52 -22.79 -6.89
CA VAL A 25 -11.41 -21.86 -6.85
C VAL A 25 -10.14 -22.69 -6.69
N ASP A 26 -9.24 -22.62 -7.67
CA ASP A 26 -7.98 -23.37 -7.72
C ASP A 26 -6.98 -22.88 -6.64
N PHE A 27 -7.36 -23.05 -5.38
CA PHE A 27 -6.59 -22.62 -4.22
C PHE A 27 -5.67 -23.73 -3.76
N GLN A 28 -4.36 -23.51 -3.88
CA GLN A 28 -3.44 -24.16 -2.94
C GLN A 28 -3.70 -23.56 -1.55
N LYS A 29 -3.78 -24.40 -0.50
CA LYS A 29 -4.04 -23.96 0.90
C LYS A 29 -3.07 -22.88 1.41
N SER A 30 -1.95 -22.67 0.74
CA SER A 30 -0.95 -21.64 1.04
C SER A 30 -1.27 -20.25 0.49
N ASP A 31 -2.23 -20.12 -0.42
CA ASP A 31 -2.35 -18.94 -1.28
C ASP A 31 -3.51 -18.01 -0.90
N PHE A 32 -4.22 -18.29 0.21
CA PHE A 32 -5.32 -17.46 0.68
C PHE A 32 -5.32 -17.25 2.20
N VAL A 33 -5.92 -16.15 2.62
CA VAL A 33 -6.31 -15.87 4.00
C VAL A 33 -7.82 -15.82 4.08
N LEU A 34 -8.38 -16.47 5.11
CA LEU A 34 -9.81 -16.60 5.29
C LEU A 34 -10.29 -15.76 6.47
N LEU A 35 -11.35 -15.00 6.26
CA LEU A 35 -12.13 -14.33 7.28
C LEU A 35 -13.54 -14.93 7.35
N ASP A 36 -13.82 -15.60 8.44
CA ASP A 36 -15.14 -16.16 8.76
C ASP A 36 -15.56 -15.65 10.15
N PRO A 37 -16.81 -15.18 10.33
CA PRO A 37 -17.24 -14.52 11.56
C PRO A 37 -17.18 -15.44 12.78
N VAL A 38 -17.48 -16.73 12.63
CA VAL A 38 -17.44 -17.72 13.72
C VAL A 38 -15.99 -18.00 14.11
N SER A 39 -15.17 -18.27 13.11
CA SER A 39 -13.75 -18.58 13.29
C SER A 39 -13.02 -17.41 13.94
N LEU A 40 -13.25 -16.19 13.43
CA LEU A 40 -12.63 -14.98 13.97
C LEU A 40 -13.09 -14.73 15.41
N PHE A 41 -14.40 -14.82 15.69
CA PHE A 41 -14.94 -14.64 17.04
C PHE A 41 -14.33 -15.62 18.06
N SER A 42 -14.02 -16.86 17.62
CA SER A 42 -13.36 -17.85 18.48
C SER A 42 -11.92 -17.49 18.84
N GLU A 43 -11.22 -16.74 17.99
CA GLU A 43 -9.84 -16.29 18.20
C GLU A 43 -9.77 -14.91 18.88
N LEU A 44 -10.71 -14.03 18.53
CA LEU A 44 -10.77 -12.64 18.94
C LEU A 44 -12.19 -12.12 18.74
N ASP A 45 -12.78 -11.50 19.76
CA ASP A 45 -14.10 -10.91 19.65
C ASP A 45 -14.07 -9.67 18.72
N TRP A 46 -14.31 -9.91 17.43
CA TRP A 46 -14.32 -8.88 16.40
C TRP A 46 -15.53 -7.94 16.51
N THR A 47 -16.57 -8.32 17.26
CA THR A 47 -17.78 -7.48 17.38
C THR A 47 -17.51 -6.16 18.10
N TRP A 48 -16.40 -6.07 18.83
CA TRP A 48 -15.92 -4.88 19.52
C TRP A 48 -15.02 -3.99 18.65
N TYR A 49 -14.93 -4.22 17.34
CA TYR A 49 -14.00 -3.48 16.49
C TYR A 49 -14.24 -1.95 16.54
N GLU A 50 -15.48 -1.49 16.68
CA GLU A 50 -15.81 -0.06 16.78
C GLU A 50 -15.39 0.56 18.12
N GLU A 51 -15.29 -0.25 19.18
CA GLU A 51 -15.04 0.21 20.55
C GLU A 51 -13.60 -0.04 21.03
N ASP A 52 -12.89 -1.01 20.43
CA ASP A 52 -11.52 -1.37 20.81
C ASP A 52 -10.59 -1.42 19.59
N VAL A 53 -9.79 -0.37 19.44
CA VAL A 53 -8.73 -0.25 18.41
C VAL A 53 -7.75 -1.42 18.44
N ARG A 54 -7.54 -2.07 19.60
CA ARG A 54 -6.63 -3.23 19.69
C ARG A 54 -7.18 -4.44 18.94
N VAL A 55 -8.50 -4.60 18.88
CA VAL A 55 -9.17 -5.64 18.11
C VAL A 55 -8.92 -5.40 16.62
N ILE A 56 -9.15 -4.17 16.14
CA ILE A 56 -8.85 -3.79 14.76
C ILE A 56 -7.38 -4.04 14.43
N ASN A 57 -6.46 -3.50 15.23
CA ASN A 57 -5.02 -3.60 14.95
C ASN A 57 -4.56 -5.05 14.83
N LYS A 58 -5.04 -5.94 15.71
CA LYS A 58 -4.65 -7.35 15.66
C LYS A 58 -5.14 -8.06 14.39
N ILE A 59 -6.36 -7.76 13.95
CA ILE A 59 -6.93 -8.35 12.73
C ILE A 59 -6.25 -7.75 11.50
N TYR A 60 -6.12 -6.42 11.49
CA TYR A 60 -5.51 -5.67 10.42
C TYR A 60 -4.05 -6.05 10.18
N SER A 61 -3.21 -6.10 11.22
CA SER A 61 -1.80 -6.49 11.07
C SER A 61 -1.64 -7.88 10.44
N ARG A 62 -2.49 -8.83 10.83
CA ARG A 62 -2.52 -10.18 10.22
C ARG A 62 -2.91 -10.11 8.74
N LEU A 63 -3.95 -9.33 8.42
CA LEU A 63 -4.41 -9.20 7.04
C LEU A 63 -3.40 -8.48 6.16
N PHE A 64 -2.76 -7.44 6.67
CA PHE A 64 -1.72 -6.71 5.96
C PHE A 64 -0.53 -7.63 5.64
N GLU A 65 -0.03 -8.37 6.63
CA GLU A 65 1.04 -9.34 6.40
C GLU A 65 0.66 -10.39 5.35
N GLU A 66 -0.55 -10.95 5.45
CA GLU A 66 -0.94 -12.05 4.56
C GLU A 66 -1.34 -11.60 3.16
N VAL A 67 -2.11 -10.53 3.04
CA VAL A 67 -2.64 -10.04 1.75
C VAL A 67 -1.61 -9.17 1.03
N VAL A 68 -0.94 -8.26 1.76
CA VAL A 68 -0.03 -7.28 1.15
C VAL A 68 1.38 -7.85 1.03
N MET A 69 1.94 -8.37 2.12
CA MET A 69 3.34 -8.84 2.13
C MET A 69 3.49 -10.22 1.47
N ASN A 70 2.59 -11.15 1.79
CA ASN A 70 2.64 -12.52 1.26
C ASN A 70 1.82 -12.72 -0.02
N ASN A 71 1.13 -11.67 -0.51
CA ASN A 71 0.34 -11.67 -1.75
C ASN A 71 -0.70 -12.82 -1.80
N LYS A 72 -1.31 -13.13 -0.64
CA LYS A 72 -2.40 -14.11 -0.55
C LYS A 72 -3.73 -13.47 -0.94
N LYS A 73 -4.63 -14.27 -1.50
CA LYS A 73 -6.01 -13.83 -1.77
C LYS A 73 -6.80 -13.73 -0.48
N LEU A 74 -7.57 -12.65 -0.33
CA LEU A 74 -8.49 -12.48 0.79
C LEU A 74 -9.81 -13.16 0.47
N VAL A 75 -10.21 -14.14 1.28
CA VAL A 75 -11.50 -14.82 1.18
C VAL A 75 -12.34 -14.44 2.39
N CYS A 76 -13.51 -13.85 2.18
CA CYS A 76 -14.40 -13.42 3.26
C CYS A 76 -15.75 -14.11 3.16
N PHE A 77 -16.29 -14.53 4.29
CA PHE A 77 -17.70 -14.85 4.40
C PHE A 77 -18.54 -13.60 4.07
N TRP A 78 -19.54 -13.75 3.21
CA TRP A 78 -20.45 -12.68 2.83
C TRP A 78 -21.88 -13.18 2.68
N PRO A 79 -22.79 -12.85 3.61
CA PRO A 79 -24.16 -13.34 3.57
C PRO A 79 -24.97 -12.66 2.45
N LEU A 80 -25.47 -13.42 1.48
CA LEU A 80 -26.23 -12.92 0.32
C LEU A 80 -27.76 -12.95 0.49
N ALA A 81 -28.23 -13.59 1.56
CA ALA A 81 -29.65 -13.82 1.80
C ALA A 81 -30.50 -12.54 1.95
N GLN A 82 -29.86 -11.37 2.09
CA GLN A 82 -30.50 -10.06 2.22
C GLN A 82 -30.53 -9.25 0.91
N GLN A 83 -30.30 -9.90 -0.24
CA GLN A 83 -30.06 -9.28 -1.55
C GLN A 83 -28.74 -8.49 -1.62
N LEU A 84 -28.17 -8.41 -2.82
CA LEU A 84 -27.02 -7.58 -3.14
C LEU A 84 -27.47 -6.11 -3.05
N GLY A 85 -27.40 -5.54 -1.84
CA GLY A 85 -27.77 -4.16 -1.56
C GLY A 85 -26.65 -3.16 -1.91
N GLU A 86 -26.80 -1.93 -1.42
CA GLU A 86 -25.83 -0.85 -1.56
C GLU A 86 -24.42 -1.27 -1.10
N GLU A 87 -24.33 -2.09 -0.05
CA GLU A 87 -23.08 -2.61 0.54
C GLU A 87 -22.20 -3.33 -0.49
N TRP A 88 -22.80 -4.19 -1.33
CA TRP A 88 -22.07 -4.89 -2.39
C TRP A 88 -21.65 -3.93 -3.49
N SER A 89 -22.52 -2.99 -3.86
CA SER A 89 -22.21 -1.99 -4.88
C SER A 89 -21.05 -1.09 -4.44
N ASN A 90 -21.02 -0.70 -3.18
CA ASN A 90 -19.95 0.09 -2.57
C ASN A 90 -18.64 -0.69 -2.59
N LEU A 91 -18.66 -1.95 -2.12
CA LEU A 91 -17.47 -2.79 -2.10
C LEU A 91 -16.93 -3.09 -3.51
N SER A 92 -17.82 -3.35 -4.48
CA SER A 92 -17.44 -3.58 -5.87
C SER A 92 -16.83 -2.33 -6.51
N SER A 93 -17.39 -1.15 -6.22
CA SER A 93 -16.85 0.13 -6.69
C SER A 93 -15.48 0.41 -6.08
N LEU A 94 -15.32 0.14 -4.77
CA LEU A 94 -14.08 0.26 -4.04
C LEU A 94 -12.98 -0.67 -4.61
N CYS A 95 -13.30 -1.93 -4.89
CA CYS A 95 -12.36 -2.88 -5.50
C CYS A 95 -11.95 -2.44 -6.91
N LYS A 96 -12.90 -2.02 -7.74
CA LYS A 96 -12.63 -1.52 -9.10
C LYS A 96 -11.73 -0.28 -9.09
N ALA A 97 -11.96 0.65 -8.16
CA ALA A 97 -11.14 1.85 -8.02
C ALA A 97 -9.68 1.53 -7.68
N ASN A 98 -9.42 0.41 -7.00
CA ASN A 98 -8.09 -0.02 -6.58
C ASN A 98 -7.51 -1.15 -7.46
N SER A 99 -8.09 -1.41 -8.64
CA SER A 99 -7.65 -2.49 -9.56
C SER A 99 -7.68 -3.91 -8.96
N TYR A 100 -8.58 -4.16 -8.01
CA TYR A 100 -8.87 -5.50 -7.48
C TYR A 100 -10.10 -6.10 -8.16
N GLU A 101 -10.04 -7.39 -8.48
CA GLU A 101 -11.22 -8.16 -8.89
C GLU A 101 -12.01 -8.61 -7.66
N LEU A 102 -13.32 -8.41 -7.69
CA LEU A 102 -14.24 -8.90 -6.66
C LEU A 102 -14.97 -10.13 -7.18
N GLU A 103 -14.61 -11.30 -6.67
CA GLU A 103 -15.20 -12.58 -7.04
C GLU A 103 -16.32 -12.93 -6.04
N LEU A 104 -17.45 -13.45 -6.51
CA LEU A 104 -18.57 -13.87 -5.66
C LEU A 104 -18.94 -15.33 -5.92
N TYR A 105 -18.91 -16.14 -4.86
CA TYR A 105 -19.32 -17.53 -4.89
C TYR A 105 -20.56 -17.75 -4.04
N LYS A 106 -21.66 -18.10 -4.72
CA LYS A 106 -22.93 -18.42 -4.07
C LYS A 106 -22.98 -19.90 -3.73
N SER A 107 -23.44 -20.22 -2.53
CA SER A 107 -23.81 -21.59 -2.19
C SER A 107 -25.09 -21.98 -2.92
N ASN A 108 -25.13 -23.21 -3.43
CA ASN A 108 -26.33 -23.78 -4.05
C ASN A 108 -27.33 -24.32 -3.00
N SER A 109 -26.94 -24.36 -1.72
CA SER A 109 -27.68 -24.98 -0.62
C SER A 109 -27.86 -24.00 0.53
N ILE A 110 -28.79 -23.07 0.40
CA ILE A 110 -29.19 -22.19 1.52
C ILE A 110 -30.51 -22.74 2.07
N GLU A 111 -30.45 -23.44 3.20
CA GLU A 111 -31.64 -23.88 3.95
C GLU A 111 -32.12 -22.83 4.96
N ASP A 112 -31.25 -21.90 5.37
CA ASP A 112 -31.52 -20.81 6.31
C ASP A 112 -30.90 -19.50 5.80
N SER A 113 -31.72 -18.46 5.61
CA SER A 113 -31.29 -17.12 5.16
C SER A 113 -30.44 -16.38 6.19
N THR A 114 -30.39 -16.85 7.43
CA THR A 114 -29.70 -16.14 8.51
C THR A 114 -28.39 -16.81 8.92
N TYR A 115 -28.11 -18.02 8.40
CA TYR A 115 -26.90 -18.79 8.72
C TYR A 115 -26.69 -18.98 10.24
N GLY A 116 -27.78 -18.99 11.04
CA GLY A 116 -27.71 -19.07 12.50
C GLY A 116 -27.34 -17.76 13.22
N PHE A 117 -27.24 -16.63 12.52
CA PHE A 117 -26.99 -15.31 13.09
C PHE A 117 -28.25 -14.45 13.18
N ASN A 118 -28.24 -13.45 14.06
CA ASN A 118 -29.24 -12.39 13.98
C ASN A 118 -28.85 -11.38 12.87
N LEU A 119 -29.83 -10.58 12.43
CA LEU A 119 -29.65 -9.58 11.38
C LEU A 119 -28.58 -8.53 11.73
N GLU A 120 -28.51 -8.14 13.01
CA GLU A 120 -27.57 -7.14 13.51
C GLU A 120 -26.11 -7.59 13.35
N ILE A 121 -25.80 -8.85 13.70
CA ILE A 121 -24.46 -9.42 13.55
C ILE A 121 -24.08 -9.53 12.07
N LEU A 122 -25.01 -9.94 11.20
CA LEU A 122 -24.74 -10.03 9.76
C LEU A 122 -24.44 -8.64 9.16
N ASN A 123 -25.17 -7.61 9.57
CA ASN A 123 -24.92 -6.24 9.13
C ASN A 123 -23.60 -5.70 9.69
N SER A 124 -23.35 -5.90 10.98
CA SER A 124 -22.08 -5.52 11.63
C SER A 124 -20.88 -6.20 10.95
N TRP A 125 -21.01 -7.47 10.58
CA TRP A 125 -19.98 -8.20 9.83
C TRP A 125 -19.70 -7.57 8.45
N LYS A 126 -20.74 -7.22 7.69
CA LYS A 126 -20.56 -6.57 6.38
C LYS A 126 -19.87 -5.21 6.51
N SER A 127 -20.28 -4.40 7.50
CA SER A 127 -19.64 -3.12 7.82
C SER A 127 -18.17 -3.31 8.19
N PHE A 128 -17.89 -4.30 9.04
CA PHE A 128 -16.55 -4.66 9.45
C PHE A 128 -15.65 -5.08 8.27
N ILE A 129 -16.14 -5.94 7.38
CA ILE A 129 -15.40 -6.36 6.18
C ILE A 129 -15.17 -5.17 5.24
N HIS A 130 -16.17 -4.30 5.04
CA HIS A 130 -16.01 -3.10 4.23
C HIS A 130 -14.91 -2.20 4.81
N PHE A 131 -14.97 -1.92 6.11
CA PHE A 131 -13.97 -1.12 6.82
C PHE A 131 -12.57 -1.70 6.65
N LEU A 132 -12.38 -3.00 6.86
CA LEU A 132 -11.07 -3.64 6.71
C LEU A 132 -10.52 -3.54 5.28
N ILE A 133 -11.35 -3.77 4.27
CA ILE A 133 -10.93 -3.70 2.87
C ILE A 133 -10.57 -2.26 2.48
N GLU A 134 -11.35 -1.29 2.95
CA GLU A 134 -11.08 0.13 2.74
C GLU A 134 -9.75 0.54 3.37
N SER A 135 -9.50 0.19 4.64
CA SER A 135 -8.22 0.46 5.30
C SER A 135 -7.04 -0.22 4.61
N LEU A 136 -7.20 -1.48 4.19
CA LEU A 136 -6.16 -2.19 3.44
C LEU A 136 -5.84 -1.48 2.12
N PHE A 137 -6.86 -1.05 1.38
CA PHE A 137 -6.64 -0.33 0.12
C PHE A 137 -6.04 1.04 0.32
N GLU A 138 -6.39 1.75 1.39
CA GLU A 138 -5.75 3.01 1.73
C GLU A 138 -4.25 2.81 1.94
N ASP A 139 -3.85 1.83 2.75
CA ASP A 139 -2.44 1.54 2.99
C ASP A 139 -1.72 0.95 1.78
N ILE A 140 -2.37 0.09 0.99
CA ILE A 140 -1.82 -0.39 -0.28
C ILE A 140 -1.60 0.79 -1.21
N ARG A 141 -2.57 1.70 -1.32
CA ARG A 141 -2.46 2.89 -2.16
C ARG A 141 -1.36 3.80 -1.67
N LEU A 142 -1.21 4.01 -0.36
CA LEU A 142 -0.09 4.75 0.21
C LEU A 142 1.23 4.06 -0.17
N ASN A 143 1.37 2.76 0.04
CA ASN A 143 2.59 2.02 -0.30
C ASN A 143 2.88 1.98 -1.82
N GLU A 144 1.85 1.86 -2.66
CA GLU A 144 1.98 1.85 -4.13
C GLU A 144 2.24 3.25 -4.70
N GLN A 145 1.81 4.31 -3.99
CA GLN A 145 2.12 5.68 -4.35
C GLN A 145 3.60 6.01 -4.14
N PHE A 146 4.32 5.31 -3.26
CA PHE A 146 5.75 5.56 -3.01
C PHE A 146 6.62 4.40 -3.51
N ASP A 147 6.95 4.42 -4.80
CA ASP A 147 7.92 3.48 -5.37
C ASP A 147 9.34 4.00 -5.08
N GLU A 148 10.01 3.45 -4.06
CA GLU A 148 11.39 3.82 -3.73
C GLU A 148 12.31 3.51 -4.91
N ILE A 149 12.95 4.55 -5.44
CA ILE A 149 13.90 4.41 -6.54
C ILE A 149 15.31 4.24 -6.01
N ALA A 150 15.67 4.98 -4.96
CA ALA A 150 17.03 4.98 -4.44
C ALA A 150 17.12 5.48 -3.01
N THR A 151 18.15 5.02 -2.31
CA THR A 151 18.60 5.57 -1.04
C THR A 151 19.98 6.20 -1.24
N LEU A 152 20.15 7.45 -0.80
CA LEU A 152 21.43 8.13 -0.71
C LEU A 152 21.80 8.24 0.76
N LYS A 153 22.97 7.72 1.15
CA LYS A 153 23.40 7.70 2.55
C LYS A 153 24.76 8.36 2.72
N SER A 154 24.86 9.31 3.65
CA SER A 154 26.13 9.85 4.14
C SER A 154 26.35 9.45 5.60
N GLU A 155 27.43 9.92 6.21
CA GLU A 155 27.66 9.72 7.66
C GLU A 155 26.67 10.51 8.53
N GLN A 156 26.01 11.54 7.97
CA GLN A 156 25.21 12.51 8.72
C GLN A 156 23.72 12.51 8.36
N GLU A 157 23.37 12.06 7.15
CA GLU A 157 22.01 12.14 6.61
C GLU A 157 21.71 10.99 5.65
N THR A 158 20.45 10.57 5.61
CA THR A 158 19.90 9.68 4.59
C THR A 158 18.84 10.43 3.81
N ILE A 159 18.88 10.31 2.48
CA ILE A 159 17.89 10.87 1.56
C ILE A 159 17.28 9.71 0.77
N ILE A 160 15.97 9.59 0.82
CA ILE A 160 15.21 8.58 0.10
C ILE A 160 14.60 9.25 -1.13
N LEU A 161 14.83 8.67 -2.31
CA LEU A 161 14.27 9.10 -3.59
C LEU A 161 13.12 8.16 -3.96
N PHE A 162 11.97 8.72 -4.27
CA PHE A 162 10.79 7.93 -4.62
C PHE A 162 10.07 8.48 -5.83
N LYS A 163 9.30 7.58 -6.45
CA LYS A 163 8.44 7.84 -7.59
C LYS A 163 6.99 7.73 -7.16
N LEU A 164 6.24 8.75 -7.52
CA LEU A 164 4.81 8.86 -7.31
C LEU A 164 4.08 8.57 -8.60
N VAL A 165 3.11 7.66 -8.56
CA VAL A 165 2.19 7.42 -9.69
C VAL A 165 0.80 7.88 -9.26
N GLN A 166 0.37 9.05 -9.75
CA GLN A 166 -0.95 9.62 -9.48
C GLN A 166 -1.69 9.82 -10.80
N ASP A 167 -2.87 9.23 -10.93
CA ASP A 167 -3.74 9.34 -12.13
C ASP A 167 -3.02 9.04 -13.46
N GLY A 168 -2.12 8.05 -13.45
CA GLY A 168 -1.30 7.67 -14.61
C GLY A 168 -0.14 8.63 -14.94
N THR A 169 0.02 9.70 -14.15
CA THR A 169 1.14 10.63 -14.27
C THR A 169 2.23 10.26 -13.27
N ILE A 170 3.46 10.12 -13.77
CA ILE A 170 4.63 9.83 -12.96
C ILE A 170 5.22 11.14 -12.46
N ARG A 171 5.45 11.25 -11.15
CA ARG A 171 6.22 12.31 -10.51
C ARG A 171 7.36 11.73 -9.68
N TYR A 172 8.36 12.54 -9.39
CA TYR A 172 9.52 12.15 -8.60
C TYR A 172 9.62 13.08 -7.39
N SER A 173 10.09 12.57 -6.27
CA SER A 173 10.35 13.39 -5.09
C SER A 173 11.38 12.72 -4.16
N TYR A 174 11.80 13.44 -3.12
CA TYR A 174 12.76 12.99 -2.13
C TYR A 174 12.36 13.44 -0.74
N ALA A 175 12.82 12.70 0.28
CA ALA A 175 12.68 13.06 1.68
C ALA A 175 13.97 12.73 2.43
N SER A 176 14.33 13.56 3.40
CA SER A 176 15.44 13.30 4.33
C SER A 176 14.95 12.52 5.55
N ASP A 177 15.83 11.84 6.30
CA ASP A 177 15.48 11.01 7.47
C ASP A 177 14.55 11.72 8.50
N SER A 178 14.67 13.05 8.68
CA SER A 178 13.77 13.80 9.57
C SER A 178 12.37 13.95 8.97
N ASP A 179 12.29 14.15 7.66
CA ASP A 179 11.03 14.45 6.97
C ASP A 179 10.29 13.16 6.62
N PHE A 180 10.99 12.08 6.27
CA PHE A 180 10.39 10.79 5.91
C PHE A 180 9.64 10.15 7.09
N LEU A 181 10.15 10.30 8.32
CA LEU A 181 9.47 9.82 9.53
C LEU A 181 8.24 10.68 9.90
N GLU A 182 8.20 11.95 9.50
CA GLU A 182 7.00 12.80 9.60
C GLU A 182 5.97 12.50 8.50
N LEU A 183 6.42 11.96 7.36
CA LEU A 183 5.58 11.54 6.24
C LEU A 183 4.90 10.19 6.46
N ILE A 184 5.46 9.32 7.31
CA ILE A 184 4.76 8.15 7.83
C ILE A 184 3.83 8.68 8.93
N PRO A 185 2.50 8.66 8.75
CA PRO A 185 1.62 9.13 9.79
C PRO A 185 1.83 8.24 11.03
N SER A 186 2.35 8.84 12.10
CA SER A 186 2.19 8.28 13.43
C SER A 186 0.68 8.07 13.65
N PRO A 187 0.24 6.97 14.28
CA PRO A 187 -1.19 6.60 14.37
C PRO A 187 -1.99 7.49 15.35
N VAL A 188 -1.73 8.79 15.37
CA VAL A 188 -2.32 9.74 16.32
C VAL A 188 -2.95 10.91 15.56
N ASP A 189 -4.29 10.90 15.57
CA ASP A 189 -5.21 12.00 15.29
C ASP A 189 -5.14 12.68 13.91
N TYR A 190 -5.88 12.11 12.96
CA TYR A 190 -6.35 12.83 11.78
C TYR A 190 -7.51 13.76 12.14
N SER A 191 -7.18 14.95 12.65
CA SER A 191 -8.08 16.11 12.58
C SER A 191 -7.29 17.35 12.17
N GLY A 192 -6.79 17.33 10.94
CA GLY A 192 -6.11 18.47 10.35
C GLY A 192 -5.83 18.20 8.89
N LYS A 193 -6.52 18.94 8.01
CA LYS A 193 -6.12 19.08 6.61
C LYS A 193 -4.81 19.87 6.60
N ASP A 194 -3.69 19.18 6.78
CA ASP A 194 -2.41 19.69 6.29
C ASP A 194 -2.06 18.86 5.06
N ASP A 195 -2.25 19.48 3.89
CA ASP A 195 -1.55 19.08 2.67
C ASP A 195 -0.05 19.17 3.00
N LEU A 196 0.55 18.05 3.42
CA LEU A 196 2.00 17.88 3.43
C LEU A 196 2.47 18.05 1.98
N GLN A 197 2.84 19.29 1.61
CA GLN A 197 3.34 19.63 0.29
C GLN A 197 4.75 19.07 0.12
N ILE A 198 4.83 17.77 -0.11
CA ILE A 198 6.03 17.15 -0.65
C ILE A 198 6.28 17.76 -2.03
N GLU A 199 7.42 18.44 -2.20
CA GLU A 199 7.78 19.01 -3.49
C GLU A 199 7.94 17.88 -4.51
N SER A 200 7.11 17.89 -5.55
CA SER A 200 7.08 16.84 -6.57
C SER A 200 7.50 17.39 -7.93
N PHE A 201 8.30 16.61 -8.65
CA PHE A 201 8.93 16.99 -9.91
C PHE A 201 8.40 16.15 -11.07
N ALA A 202 8.25 16.75 -12.24
CA ALA A 202 7.75 16.06 -13.44
C ALA A 202 8.79 15.10 -14.04
N SER A 203 10.08 15.27 -13.70
CA SER A 203 11.15 14.38 -14.13
C SER A 203 12.19 14.13 -13.04
N PHE A 204 12.80 12.94 -13.08
CA PHE A 204 13.90 12.57 -12.20
C PHE A 204 15.08 13.54 -12.28
N ASN A 205 15.37 14.07 -13.49
CA ASN A 205 16.46 15.02 -13.70
C ASN A 205 16.20 16.39 -13.05
N GLU A 206 14.94 16.84 -13.00
CA GLU A 206 14.57 18.08 -12.30
C GLU A 206 14.75 17.94 -10.80
N MET A 207 14.28 16.81 -10.25
CA MET A 207 14.48 16.46 -8.84
C MET A 207 15.98 16.44 -8.48
N LEU A 208 16.82 15.77 -9.27
CA LEU A 208 18.26 15.70 -9.01
C LEU A 208 18.94 17.07 -9.09
N LYS A 209 18.52 17.95 -10.01
CA LYS A 209 19.07 19.32 -10.09
C LYS A 209 18.73 20.15 -8.87
N LYS A 210 17.53 19.96 -8.30
CA LYS A 210 17.13 20.60 -7.05
C LYS A 210 17.97 20.05 -5.90
N LEU A 211 18.06 18.72 -5.79
CA LEU A 211 18.83 18.05 -4.75
C LEU A 211 20.32 18.44 -4.78
N LEU A 212 20.92 18.57 -5.96
CA LEU A 212 22.32 19.02 -6.12
C LEU A 212 22.57 20.48 -5.71
N LYS A 213 21.54 21.32 -5.67
CA LYS A 213 21.66 22.69 -5.17
C LYS A 213 21.57 22.75 -3.65
N GLU A 214 20.92 21.77 -3.04
CA GLU A 214 20.65 21.73 -1.60
C GLU A 214 21.69 20.91 -0.85
N SER A 215 22.18 19.82 -1.45
CA SER A 215 23.12 18.89 -0.84
C SER A 215 24.28 18.57 -1.77
N ASP A 216 25.47 18.36 -1.19
CA ASP A 216 26.63 17.90 -1.95
C ASP A 216 26.61 16.39 -2.13
N LEU A 217 26.00 15.94 -3.22
CA LEU A 217 25.77 14.53 -3.51
C LEU A 217 27.06 13.70 -3.69
N SER A 218 28.26 14.31 -3.75
CA SER A 218 29.56 13.59 -3.68
C SER A 218 29.73 12.80 -2.39
N LEU A 219 29.12 13.29 -1.31
CA LEU A 219 29.33 12.79 0.05
C LEU A 219 28.43 11.60 0.36
N PHE A 220 27.59 11.18 -0.58
CA PHE A 220 26.61 10.14 -0.40
C PHE A 220 26.98 8.88 -1.16
N GLU A 221 26.89 7.76 -0.46
CA GLU A 221 26.80 6.43 -1.08
C GLU A 221 25.38 6.21 -1.58
N SER A 222 25.23 5.94 -2.87
CA SER A 222 23.93 5.75 -3.51
C SER A 222 23.62 4.27 -3.76
N ARG A 223 22.40 3.84 -3.43
CA ARG A 223 21.87 2.52 -3.79
C ARG A 223 20.58 2.70 -4.59
N PHE A 224 20.56 2.19 -5.82
CA PHE A 224 19.41 2.28 -6.72
C PHE A 224 18.71 0.94 -6.89
N VAL A 225 17.38 0.98 -7.03
CA VAL A 225 16.54 -0.16 -7.41
C VAL A 225 16.51 -0.33 -8.94
N ASP A 226 16.57 0.78 -9.69
CA ASP A 226 16.57 0.80 -11.16
C ASP A 226 17.91 1.32 -11.74
N GLY A 227 18.61 0.45 -12.48
CA GLY A 227 19.91 0.77 -13.10
C GLY A 227 19.85 1.82 -14.23
N SER A 228 18.67 2.13 -14.77
CA SER A 228 18.50 3.24 -15.73
C SER A 228 18.53 4.59 -15.03
N LEU A 229 17.89 4.69 -13.86
CA LEU A 229 17.87 5.89 -13.01
C LEU A 229 19.24 6.10 -12.35
N GLU A 230 19.93 5.03 -11.97
CA GLU A 230 21.32 5.07 -11.52
C GLU A 230 22.26 5.69 -12.58
N LYS A 231 22.15 5.27 -13.84
CA LYS A 231 22.94 5.85 -14.94
C LYS A 231 22.64 7.32 -15.14
N ALA A 232 21.38 7.73 -15.04
CA ALA A 232 20.98 9.13 -15.13
C ALA A 232 21.60 9.96 -13.99
N TYR A 233 21.57 9.43 -12.77
CA TYR A 233 22.18 10.01 -11.58
C TYR A 233 23.68 10.28 -11.77
N PHE A 234 24.47 9.24 -12.10
CA PHE A 234 25.91 9.41 -12.31
C PHE A 234 26.25 10.25 -13.55
N SER A 235 25.41 10.23 -14.59
CA SER A 235 25.59 11.11 -15.75
C SER A 235 25.42 12.59 -15.38
N ILE A 236 24.53 12.93 -14.45
CA ILE A 236 24.35 14.33 -14.01
C ILE A 236 25.48 14.72 -13.07
N LEU A 237 25.81 13.88 -12.09
CA LEU A 237 26.93 14.10 -11.18
C LEU A 237 28.23 14.37 -11.95
N SER A 238 28.59 13.49 -12.89
CA SER A 238 29.82 13.62 -13.66
C SER A 238 29.90 14.89 -14.51
N ARG A 239 28.76 15.46 -14.92
CA ARG A 239 28.72 16.77 -15.59
C ARG A 239 29.00 17.88 -14.60
N GLU A 240 28.31 17.91 -13.47
CA GLU A 240 28.50 18.94 -12.44
C GLU A 240 29.91 18.92 -11.83
N PHE A 241 30.49 17.74 -11.58
CA PHE A 241 31.89 17.64 -11.11
C PHE A 241 32.88 18.21 -12.12
N LYS A 242 32.66 18.02 -13.41
CA LYS A 242 33.51 18.64 -14.44
C LYS A 242 33.37 20.15 -14.41
N THR A 243 32.16 20.67 -14.21
CA THR A 243 31.90 22.11 -14.12
C THR A 243 32.51 22.73 -12.85
N LYS A 244 32.32 22.11 -11.67
CA LYS A 244 32.92 22.54 -10.40
C LYS A 244 34.45 22.57 -10.51
N ASN A 245 35.08 21.48 -10.99
CA ASN A 245 36.53 21.44 -11.18
C ASN A 245 37.03 22.50 -12.16
N LEU A 246 36.29 22.80 -13.23
CA LEU A 246 36.67 23.86 -14.17
C LEU A 246 36.58 25.26 -13.53
N ILE A 247 35.52 25.55 -12.79
CA ILE A 247 35.32 26.83 -12.12
C ILE A 247 36.32 27.02 -10.98
N GLU A 248 36.53 26.01 -10.13
CA GLU A 248 37.51 26.04 -9.06
C GLU A 248 38.93 26.19 -9.59
N ASN A 249 39.31 25.43 -10.62
CA ASN A 249 40.61 25.62 -11.27
C ASN A 249 40.73 27.01 -11.88
N TRP A 250 39.66 27.54 -12.49
CA TRP A 250 39.68 28.89 -13.04
C TRP A 250 39.84 29.95 -11.94
N LEU A 251 39.09 29.86 -10.84
CA LEU A 251 39.21 30.77 -9.67
C LEU A 251 40.59 30.67 -9.00
N MET A 252 41.12 29.46 -8.82
CA MET A 252 42.47 29.25 -8.29
C MET A 252 43.55 29.82 -9.22
N THR A 253 43.37 29.67 -10.54
CA THR A 253 44.32 30.20 -11.53
C THR A 253 44.23 31.73 -11.65
N TYR A 254 43.03 32.32 -11.50
CA TYR A 254 42.83 33.77 -11.56
C TYR A 254 43.26 34.50 -10.29
N SER A 255 43.18 33.85 -9.12
CA SER A 255 43.63 34.41 -7.83
C SER A 255 45.15 34.29 -7.62
N MET A 256 45.86 33.58 -8.50
CA MET A 256 47.33 33.53 -8.54
C MET A 256 47.98 34.44 -9.59
N ASN A 257 47.18 35.26 -10.30
CA ASN A 257 47.65 36.35 -11.18
C ASN A 257 47.23 37.72 -10.63
#